data_AF-A0A7H8S7B9-F1
#
_entry.id   AF-A0A7H8S7B9-F1
#
_cell.length_a   1.000
_cell.length_b   1.000
_cell.length_c   1.000
_cell.angle_alpha   90.00
_cell.angle_beta   90.00
_cell.angle_gamma   90.00
#
_symmetry.space_group_name_H-M   'P 1'
#
loop_
_entity.id
_entity.type
_entity.pdbx_description
1 polymer ?
#
loop_
_entity_poly.entity_id
_entity_poly.type
_entity_poly.pdbx_seq_one_letter_code
_entity_poly.pdbx_strand_id
1 'polypeptide(L)'
;MGVTLMFMVLGTATPFIFLYLNKKTLAIVQSILLAGMWVYFIQVMFLAVVPAVFSITWIMFYTSMMLSAVGWVMFIIDMINTSEKYGGLTIKEIREL
;
A
#
# COMPACT_ATOMS: atom_id res chain seq x y z
N MET A 1 8.11 9.92 -15.56
CA MET A 1 6.88 9.38 -14.96
C MET A 1 6.87 7.85 -14.79
N GLY A 2 7.84 7.08 -15.31
CA GLY A 2 7.87 5.62 -15.12
C GLY A 2 8.00 5.17 -13.65
N VAL A 3 8.81 5.88 -12.85
CA VAL A 3 8.95 5.61 -11.41
C VAL A 3 7.61 5.76 -10.68
N THR A 4 6.83 6.80 -11.00
CA THR A 4 5.49 7.01 -10.44
C THR A 4 4.58 5.81 -10.70
N LEU A 5 4.64 5.25 -11.91
CA LEU A 5 3.84 4.09 -12.31
C LEU A 5 4.21 2.83 -11.49
N MET A 6 5.50 2.63 -11.20
CA MET A 6 5.94 1.55 -10.31
C MET A 6 5.33 1.66 -8.91
N PHE A 7 5.33 2.87 -8.33
CA PHE A 7 4.70 3.11 -7.03
C PHE A 7 3.17 2.98 -7.08
N MET A 8 2.54 3.36 -8.19
CA MET A 8 1.10 3.14 -8.37
C MET A 8 0.74 1.65 -8.38
N VAL A 9 1.56 0.82 -9.03
CA VAL A 9 1.41 -0.64 -9.01
C VAL A 9 1.54 -1.16 -7.57
N LEU A 10 2.53 -0.70 -6.81
CA LEU A 10 2.63 -1.02 -5.39
C LEU A 10 1.41 -0.53 -4.59
N GLY A 11 0.85 0.64 -4.95
CA GLY A 11 -0.40 1.19 -4.43
C GLY A 11 -1.59 0.27 -4.64
N THR A 12 -1.69 -0.39 -5.79
CA THR A 12 -2.79 -1.34 -6.08
C THR A 12 -2.77 -2.57 -5.20
N ALA A 13 -1.61 -3.00 -4.72
CA ALA A 13 -1.48 -4.11 -3.80
C ALA A 13 -1.82 -3.74 -2.34
N THR A 14 -1.76 -2.44 -1.99
CA THR A 14 -1.89 -1.99 -0.59
C THR A 14 -3.23 -2.32 0.07
N PRO A 15 -4.41 -2.21 -0.59
CA PRO A 15 -5.66 -2.65 0.03
C PRO A 15 -5.63 -4.12 0.50
N PHE A 16 -5.02 -5.00 -0.30
CA PHE A 16 -4.89 -6.42 0.03
C PHE A 16 -3.93 -6.63 1.23
N ILE A 17 -2.85 -5.86 1.28
CA ILE A 17 -1.95 -5.83 2.43
C ILE A 17 -2.70 -5.42 3.70
N PHE A 18 -3.53 -4.38 3.64
CA PHE A 18 -4.33 -3.96 4.80
C PHE A 18 -5.36 -5.00 5.23
N LEU A 19 -5.95 -5.73 4.28
CA LEU A 19 -6.82 -6.86 4.58
C LEU A 19 -6.05 -7.99 5.28
N TYR A 20 -4.86 -8.33 4.79
CA TYR A 20 -3.96 -9.32 5.41
C TYR A 20 -3.61 -8.93 6.86
N LEU A 21 -3.31 -7.66 7.10
CA LEU A 21 -3.00 -7.11 8.43
C LEU A 21 -4.26 -6.89 9.32
N ASN A 22 -5.43 -7.39 8.92
CA ASN A 22 -6.72 -7.18 9.60
C ASN A 22 -7.13 -5.70 9.80
N LYS A 23 -6.56 -4.76 9.05
CA LYS A 23 -6.88 -3.32 9.09
C LYS A 23 -7.96 -2.96 8.07
N LYS A 24 -9.18 -3.51 8.26
CA LYS A 24 -10.31 -3.36 7.31
C LYS A 24 -10.65 -1.91 6.97
N THR A 25 -10.64 -0.99 7.94
CA THR A 25 -10.91 0.43 7.70
C THR A 25 -9.89 1.05 6.75
N LEU A 26 -8.60 0.77 6.96
CA LEU A 26 -7.52 1.28 6.10
C LEU A 26 -7.60 0.67 4.70
N ALA A 27 -8.00 -0.60 4.58
CA ALA A 27 -8.23 -1.23 3.29
C ALA A 27 -9.33 -0.52 2.48
N ILE A 28 -10.46 -0.20 3.11
CA ILE A 28 -11.57 0.53 2.48
C ILE A 28 -11.12 1.93 2.05
N VAL A 29 -10.50 2.68 2.98
CA VAL A 29 -10.00 4.04 2.69
C VAL A 29 -8.99 4.01 1.55
N GLN A 30 -8.01 3.10 1.58
CA GLN A 30 -7.01 2.98 0.52
C GLN A 30 -7.64 2.59 -0.81
N SER A 31 -8.70 1.78 -0.83
CA SER A 31 -9.39 1.41 -2.07
C SER A 31 -10.06 2.63 -2.73
N ILE A 32 -10.68 3.49 -1.92
CA ILE A 32 -11.27 4.76 -2.39
C ILE A 32 -10.17 5.69 -2.92
N LEU A 33 -9.10 5.86 -2.14
CA LEU A 33 -7.96 6.69 -2.54
C LEU A 33 -7.29 6.18 -3.82
N LEU A 34 -7.16 4.86 -3.96
CA LEU A 34 -6.60 4.19 -5.13
C LEU A 34 -7.40 4.51 -6.40
N ALA A 35 -8.73 4.50 -6.32
CA ALA A 35 -9.56 4.90 -7.45
C ALA A 35 -9.26 6.34 -7.89
N GLY A 36 -9.15 7.27 -6.94
CA GLY A 36 -8.77 8.66 -7.23
C GLY A 36 -7.36 8.80 -7.79
N MET A 37 -6.41 7.99 -7.31
CA MET A 37 -5.02 7.95 -7.81
C MET A 37 -4.97 7.54 -9.29
N TRP A 38 -5.71 6.49 -9.67
CA TRP A 38 -5.79 6.07 -11.08
C TRP A 38 -6.50 7.10 -11.95
N VAL A 39 -7.59 7.70 -11.47
CA VAL A 39 -8.27 8.79 -12.19
C VAL A 39 -7.32 9.96 -12.44
N TYR A 40 -6.56 10.40 -11.42
CA TYR A 40 -5.55 11.45 -11.57
C TYR A 40 -4.50 11.09 -12.63
N PHE A 41 -3.95 9.88 -12.56
CA PHE A 41 -2.94 9.42 -13.50
C PHE A 41 -3.46 9.41 -14.94
N ILE A 42 -4.70 8.94 -15.16
CA ILE A 42 -5.30 8.91 -16.50
C ILE A 42 -5.51 10.33 -17.04
N GLN A 43 -5.98 11.26 -16.20
CA GLN A 43 -6.17 12.67 -16.58
C GLN A 43 -4.85 13.31 -17.04
N VAL A 44 -3.77 13.12 -16.26
CA VAL A 44 -2.47 13.71 -16.57
C VAL A 44 -1.81 13.07 -17.79
N MET A 45 -1.87 11.73 -17.91
CA MET A 45 -1.12 10.99 -18.94
C MET A 45 -1.83 10.92 -20.29
N PHE A 46 -3.15 10.72 -20.30
CA PHE A 46 -3.89 10.44 -21.54
C PHE A 46 -4.76 11.61 -21.99
N LEU A 47 -5.22 12.45 -21.07
CA LEU A 47 -6.08 13.59 -21.39
C LEU A 47 -5.29 14.91 -21.46
N ALA A 48 -4.01 14.91 -21.09
CA ALA A 48 -3.18 16.11 -20.94
C ALA A 48 -3.83 17.21 -20.08
N VAL A 49 -4.76 16.82 -19.20
CA VAL A 49 -5.43 17.68 -18.24
C VAL A 49 -4.63 17.61 -16.96
N VAL A 50 -4.01 18.72 -16.58
CA VAL A 50 -3.30 18.82 -15.29
C VAL A 50 -4.32 19.27 -14.25
N PRO A 51 -4.74 18.39 -13.31
CA PRO A 51 -5.68 18.80 -12.28
C PRO A 51 -5.04 19.87 -11.41
N ALA A 52 -5.83 20.87 -11.02
CA ALA A 52 -5.35 21.96 -10.17
C ALA A 52 -4.68 21.43 -8.90
N VAL A 53 -3.67 22.15 -8.42
CA VAL A 53 -3.03 21.85 -7.13
C VAL A 53 -4.10 21.89 -6.04
N PHE A 54 -4.13 20.89 -5.15
CA PHE A 54 -5.18 20.68 -4.15
C PHE A 54 -6.58 20.32 -4.69
N SER A 55 -6.73 19.99 -5.97
CA SER A 55 -7.94 19.31 -6.44
C SER A 55 -8.12 17.96 -5.74
N ILE A 56 -9.36 17.47 -5.70
CA ILE A 56 -9.70 16.20 -5.04
C ILE A 56 -8.84 15.06 -5.59
N THR A 57 -8.69 14.97 -6.92
CA THR A 57 -7.88 13.92 -7.56
C THR A 57 -6.39 14.05 -7.23
N TRP A 58 -5.87 15.29 -7.12
CA TRP A 58 -4.51 15.55 -6.66
C TRP A 58 -4.31 15.06 -5.22
N ILE A 59 -5.20 15.42 -4.30
CA ILE A 59 -5.11 15.00 -2.89
C ILE A 59 -5.20 13.49 -2.77
N MET A 60 -6.16 12.86 -3.46
CA MET A 60 -6.32 11.41 -3.46
C MET A 60 -5.07 10.71 -3.98
N PHE A 61 -4.44 11.23 -5.04
CA PHE A 61 -3.21 10.69 -5.59
C PHE A 61 -2.07 10.66 -4.56
N TYR A 62 -1.72 11.81 -3.99
CA TYR A 62 -0.60 11.89 -3.03
C TYR A 62 -0.91 11.18 -1.71
N THR A 63 -2.15 11.24 -1.23
CA THR A 63 -2.56 10.55 0.00
C THR A 63 -2.55 9.04 -0.20
N SER A 64 -3.01 8.54 -1.35
CA SER A 64 -2.94 7.10 -1.68
C SER A 64 -1.50 6.60 -1.71
N MET A 65 -0.58 7.39 -2.28
CA MET A 65 0.84 7.08 -2.35
C MET A 65 1.48 7.02 -0.95
N MET A 66 1.18 7.99 -0.09
CA MET A 66 1.67 7.98 1.30
C MET A 66 1.12 6.79 2.08
N LEU A 67 -0.20 6.54 1.99
CA LEU A 67 -0.83 5.43 2.70
C LEU A 67 -0.34 4.07 2.17
N SER A 68 -0.02 3.99 0.87
CA SER A 68 0.65 2.83 0.27
C SER A 68 2.00 2.55 0.90
N ALA A 69 2.86 3.57 1.02
CA ALA A 69 4.17 3.43 1.64
C ALA A 69 4.04 2.92 3.09
N VAL A 70 3.12 3.49 3.87
CA VAL A 70 2.84 3.05 5.24
C VAL A 70 2.37 1.59 5.28
N GLY A 71 1.49 1.18 4.36
CA GLY A 71 1.03 -0.21 4.28
C GLY A 71 2.15 -1.19 3.97
N TRP A 72 3.04 -0.86 3.03
CA TRP A 72 4.21 -1.68 2.71
C TRP A 72 5.20 -1.78 3.88
N VAL A 73 5.44 -0.70 4.61
CA VAL A 73 6.30 -0.73 5.81
C VAL A 73 5.69 -1.64 6.88
N MET A 74 4.39 -1.52 7.16
CA MET A 74 3.72 -2.39 8.13
C MET A 74 3.75 -3.87 7.72
N PHE A 75 3.60 -4.16 6.43
CA PHE A 75 3.70 -5.51 5.90
C PHE A 75 5.08 -6.13 6.12
N ILE A 76 6.14 -5.38 5.83
CA ILE A 76 7.51 -5.86 6.02
C ILE A 76 7.78 -6.14 7.49
N ILE A 77 7.34 -5.26 8.40
CA ILE A 77 7.49 -5.46 9.84
C ILE A 77 6.76 -6.73 10.30
N ASP A 78 5.51 -6.93 9.86
CA ASP A 78 4.72 -8.12 10.21
C ASP A 78 5.33 -9.42 9.67
N MET A 79 5.87 -9.38 8.45
CA MET A 79 6.57 -10.50 7.83
C MET A 79 7.83 -10.90 8.61
N ILE A 80 8.64 -9.91 9.04
CA ILE A 80 9.85 -10.15 9.83
C ILE A 80 9.47 -10.75 11.20
N ASN A 81 8.51 -10.14 11.90
CA ASN A 81 8.05 -10.62 13.21
C ASN A 81 7.49 -12.05 13.14
N THR A 82 6.76 -12.36 12.08
CA THR A 82 6.23 -13.71 11.85
C THR A 82 7.36 -14.71 11.63
N SER A 83 8.36 -14.36 10.82
CA SER A 83 9.55 -15.20 10.58
C SER A 83 10.31 -15.51 11.88
N GLU A 84 10.53 -14.51 12.74
CA GLU A 84 11.21 -14.70 14.03
C GLU A 84 10.40 -15.63 14.95
N LYS A 85 9.08 -15.47 15.00
CA LYS A 85 8.20 -16.31 15.81
C LYS A 85 8.26 -17.77 15.38
N TYR A 86 8.24 -18.05 14.08
CA TYR A 86 8.39 -19.41 13.57
C TYR A 86 9.78 -19.98 13.83
N GLY A 87 10.85 -19.22 13.62
CA GLY A 87 12.22 -19.65 13.92
C GLY A 87 12.43 -19.98 15.41
N GLY A 88 11.84 -19.20 16.31
CA GLY A 88 11.89 -19.46 17.76
C GLY A 88 11.13 -20.72 18.18
N LEU A 89 10.01 -21.03 17.53
CA LEU A 89 9.26 -22.27 17.77
C LEU A 89 10.04 -23.51 17.34
N THR A 90 10.71 -23.46 16.18
CA THR A 90 11.54 -24.57 15.69
C THR A 90 12.73 -24.86 16.62
N ILE A 91 13.38 -23.83 17.16
CA ILE A 91 14.49 -24.00 18.13
C ILE A 91 13.99 -24.61 19.45
N LYS A 92 12.78 -24.25 19.89
CA LYS A 92 12.19 -24.79 21.11
C LYS A 92 11.86 -26.27 20.97
N GLU A 93 11.26 -26.69 19.85
CA GLU A 93 10.97 -28.11 19.56
C GLU A 93 12.24 -28.96 19.50
N ILE A 94 13.33 -28.47 18.92
CA ILE A 94 14.62 -29.20 18.87
C ILE A 94 15.24 -29.38 20.26
N ARG A 95 15.00 -28.45 21.20
CA ARG A 95 15.58 -28.49 22.54
C ARG A 95 14.82 -29.42 23.51
N GLU A 96 13.58 -29.77 23.19
CA GLU A 96 12.73 -30.67 23.98
C GLU A 96 12.83 -32.15 23.52
N LEU A 97 13.64 -32.43 22.48
CA LEU A 97 14.03 -33.77 22.00
C LEU A 97 15.41 -34.19 22.52
#